data_AF-A0AAD1W6L6-F1
#
_entry.id   AF-A0AAD1W6L6-F1
#
_cell.length_a   1.000
_cell.length_b   1.000
_cell.length_c   1.000
_cell.angle_alpha   90.00
_cell.angle_beta   90.00
_cell.angle_gamma   90.00
#
_symmetry.space_group_name_H-M   'P 1'
#
loop_
_entity.id
_entity.type
_entity.pdbx_description
1 polymer ?
#
loop_
_entity_poly.entity_id
_entity_poly.type
_entity_poly.pdbx_seq_one_letter_code
_entity_poly.pdbx_strand_id
1 'polypeptide(L)'
;MAQGITILERTAPPIWLALEDACLTQGTVEEALWANFNRRPKNLDMLPPTNLLIRIWSQAVLKLGVNSDLMYAAPLQTLTLHTTDMCLDTWIRHGISYVNTLFGNAAIVPFPVLQQTFTLPSRELFTYLRIKNILHEQKLHTGRISPMSRFALKCQGKLKGIKALSFCYTSLMHLGDKELPPYMRLWEKDLNIKIHQNTWQLALERVKKPHTVWPIEKRSVN
;
A
#
# COMPACT_ATOMS: atom_id res chain seq x y z
N MET A 1 -7.77 2.43 52.79
CA MET A 1 -8.51 2.51 51.53
C MET A 1 -7.62 1.94 50.42
N ALA A 2 -7.80 0.67 50.08
CA ALA A 2 -7.01 -0.02 49.06
C ALA A 2 -7.86 -0.13 47.79
N GLN A 3 -7.40 0.47 46.70
CA GLN A 3 -8.03 0.36 45.39
C GLN A 3 -7.66 -0.99 44.78
N GLY A 4 -8.67 -1.85 44.56
CA GLY A 4 -8.52 -3.14 43.92
C GLY A 4 -8.14 -2.98 42.45
N ILE A 5 -7.02 -3.58 42.05
CA ILE A 5 -6.62 -3.69 40.65
C ILE A 5 -7.46 -4.81 40.02
N THR A 6 -8.44 -4.42 39.22
CA THR A 6 -9.23 -5.37 38.42
C THR A 6 -8.33 -5.94 37.32
N ILE A 7 -7.93 -7.20 37.48
CA ILE A 7 -7.21 -7.95 36.46
C ILE A 7 -8.20 -8.23 35.33
N LEU A 8 -8.06 -7.52 34.21
CA LEU A 8 -8.81 -7.81 32.99
C LEU A 8 -8.43 -9.22 32.52
N GLU A 9 -9.37 -10.16 32.61
CA GLU A 9 -9.25 -11.49 32.04
C GLU A 9 -8.88 -11.37 30.56
N ARG A 10 -7.75 -11.99 30.18
CA ARG A 10 -7.37 -12.14 28.77
C ARG A 10 -8.36 -13.10 28.13
N THR A 11 -9.32 -12.55 27.39
CA THR A 11 -10.18 -13.35 26.52
C THR A 11 -9.32 -14.14 25.54
N ALA A 12 -9.66 -15.42 25.37
CA ALA A 12 -8.98 -16.28 24.41
C ALA A 12 -9.01 -15.62 23.01
N PRO A 13 -7.90 -15.67 22.25
CA PRO A 13 -7.86 -15.07 20.93
C PRO A 13 -8.98 -15.65 20.06
N PRO A 14 -9.68 -14.82 19.26
CA PRO A 14 -10.78 -15.29 18.43
C PRO A 14 -10.30 -16.37 17.43
N ILE A 15 -11.17 -17.34 17.17
CA ILE A 15 -10.86 -18.58 16.43
C ILE A 15 -10.26 -18.32 15.03
N TRP A 16 -10.58 -17.19 14.41
CA TRP A 16 -10.05 -16.82 13.11
C TRP A 16 -8.54 -16.55 13.13
N LEU A 17 -7.96 -16.16 14.27
CA LEU A 17 -6.51 -16.03 14.43
C LEU A 17 -5.82 -17.40 14.35
N ALA A 18 -6.41 -18.42 14.97
CA ALA A 18 -5.89 -19.80 14.88
C ALA A 18 -6.03 -20.37 13.45
N LEU A 19 -7.07 -19.96 12.73
CA LEU A 19 -7.25 -20.29 11.32
C LEU A 19 -6.18 -19.64 10.43
N GLU A 20 -5.68 -18.45 10.77
CA GLU A 20 -4.58 -17.84 10.01
C GLU A 20 -3.28 -18.66 10.08
N ASP A 21 -2.99 -19.27 11.24
CA ASP A 21 -1.75 -20.01 11.49
C ASP A 21 -1.73 -21.38 10.79
N ALA A 22 -2.88 -22.05 10.71
CA ALA A 22 -2.98 -23.40 10.15
C ALA A 22 -2.91 -23.47 8.62
N CYS A 23 -2.99 -22.33 7.92
CA CYS A 23 -3.52 -22.30 6.55
C CYS A 23 -2.57 -21.80 5.46
N LEU A 24 -1.28 -21.72 5.77
CA LEU A 24 -0.23 -21.35 4.82
C LEU A 24 0.81 -22.46 4.74
N THR A 25 0.40 -23.58 4.13
CA THR A 25 1.30 -24.72 3.91
C THR A 25 2.25 -24.48 2.73
N GLN A 26 1.89 -23.59 1.78
CA GLN A 26 2.69 -23.24 0.60
C GLN A 26 2.61 -21.73 0.29
N GLY A 27 3.67 -20.99 0.62
CA GLY A 27 3.78 -19.55 0.38
C GLY A 27 3.19 -18.68 1.49
N THR A 28 3.42 -17.37 1.41
CA THR A 28 2.93 -16.40 2.41
C THR A 28 1.73 -15.59 1.90
N VAL A 29 0.85 -15.16 2.81
CA VAL A 29 -0.22 -14.18 2.48
C VAL A 29 0.37 -12.93 1.85
N GLU A 30 1.57 -12.52 2.29
CA GLU A 30 2.32 -11.41 1.72
C GLU A 30 2.56 -11.64 0.21
N GLU A 31 3.14 -12.77 -0.17
CA GLU A 31 3.35 -13.12 -1.59
C GLU A 31 2.06 -13.09 -2.41
N ALA A 32 0.97 -13.65 -1.88
CA ALA A 32 -0.31 -13.68 -2.58
C ALA A 32 -0.94 -12.28 -2.71
N LEU A 33 -0.83 -11.43 -1.70
CA LEU A 33 -1.33 -10.05 -1.74
C LEU A 33 -0.60 -9.20 -2.78
N TRP A 34 0.72 -9.37 -2.89
CA TRP A 34 1.55 -8.56 -3.80
C TRP A 34 1.66 -9.14 -5.20
N ALA A 35 1.33 -10.41 -5.41
CA ALA A 35 1.27 -11.00 -6.74
C ALA A 35 0.10 -10.43 -7.56
N ASN A 36 0.35 -10.17 -8.85
CA ASN A 36 -0.71 -9.89 -9.81
C ASN A 36 -1.76 -11.01 -9.78
N PHE A 37 -3.04 -10.63 -9.75
CA PHE A 37 -4.17 -11.54 -9.82
C PHE A 37 -4.01 -12.62 -10.92
N ASN A 38 -3.53 -12.24 -12.10
CA ASN A 38 -3.34 -13.16 -13.24
C ASN A 38 -2.15 -14.12 -13.06
N ARG A 39 -1.20 -13.79 -12.19
CA ARG A 39 0.04 -14.55 -11.95
C ARG A 39 0.03 -15.28 -10.61
N ARG A 40 -1.06 -15.21 -9.85
CA ARG A 40 -1.17 -15.95 -8.60
C ARG A 40 -1.20 -17.46 -8.89
N PRO A 41 -0.59 -18.27 -8.02
CA PRO A 41 -0.74 -19.71 -8.11
C PRO A 41 -2.23 -20.07 -8.04
N LYS A 42 -2.74 -20.78 -9.04
CA LYS A 42 -4.16 -21.16 -9.14
C LYS A 42 -4.59 -22.16 -8.05
N ASN A 43 -3.61 -22.87 -7.48
CA ASN A 43 -3.81 -23.95 -6.51
C ASN A 43 -3.28 -23.55 -5.13
N LEU A 44 -3.43 -22.27 -4.75
CA LEU A 44 -3.23 -21.89 -3.37
C LEU A 44 -4.38 -22.49 -2.55
N ASP A 45 -4.08 -23.56 -1.81
CA ASP A 45 -5.02 -24.22 -0.89
C ASP A 45 -5.25 -23.31 0.33
N MET A 46 -5.91 -22.18 0.07
CA MET A 46 -6.16 -21.10 1.00
C MET A 46 -7.58 -21.19 1.53
N LEU A 47 -7.74 -20.91 2.82
CA LEU A 47 -9.07 -20.82 3.41
C LEU A 47 -9.97 -19.80 2.68
N PRO A 48 -11.30 -20.00 2.71
CA PRO A 48 -12.26 -19.07 2.12
C PRO A 48 -12.06 -17.59 2.54
N PRO A 49 -11.77 -17.24 3.82
CA PRO A 49 -11.56 -15.85 4.22
C PRO A 49 -10.29 -15.24 3.62
N THR A 50 -9.19 -16.00 3.53
CA THR A 50 -7.93 -15.54 2.91
C THR A 50 -8.15 -15.27 1.42
N ASN A 51 -8.82 -16.19 0.72
CA ASN A 51 -9.22 -16.02 -0.68
C ASN A 51 -10.11 -14.79 -0.88
N LEU A 52 -11.09 -14.58 0.00
CA LEU A 52 -11.96 -13.40 -0.05
C LEU A 52 -11.16 -12.11 0.14
N LEU A 53 -10.26 -12.04 1.11
CA LEU A 53 -9.46 -10.85 1.37
C LEU A 53 -8.50 -10.54 0.23
N ILE A 54 -7.84 -11.56 -0.31
CA ILE A 54 -6.99 -11.46 -1.51
C ILE A 54 -7.79 -10.94 -2.71
N ARG A 55 -9.04 -11.38 -2.87
CA ARG A 55 -9.96 -10.89 -3.91
C ARG A 55 -10.36 -9.43 -3.69
N ILE A 56 -10.74 -9.07 -2.45
CA ILE A 56 -11.07 -7.68 -2.08
C ILE A 56 -9.87 -6.77 -2.34
N TRP A 57 -8.67 -7.20 -1.94
CA TRP A 57 -7.42 -6.49 -2.17
C TRP A 57 -7.21 -6.23 -3.67
N SER A 58 -7.28 -7.27 -4.50
CA SER A 58 -7.16 -7.11 -5.96
C SER A 58 -8.18 -6.15 -6.55
N GLN A 59 -9.44 -6.25 -6.12
CA GLN A 59 -10.48 -5.32 -6.59
C GLN A 59 -10.20 -3.88 -6.15
N ALA A 60 -9.70 -3.67 -4.93
CA ALA A 60 -9.32 -2.35 -4.44
C ALA A 60 -8.15 -1.77 -5.23
N VAL A 61 -7.13 -2.58 -5.51
CA VAL A 61 -5.96 -2.20 -6.33
C VAL A 61 -6.39 -1.76 -7.72
N LEU A 62 -7.25 -2.55 -8.39
CA LEU A 62 -7.80 -2.22 -9.71
C LEU A 62 -8.65 -0.95 -9.69
N LYS A 63 -9.56 -0.80 -8.72
CA LYS A 63 -10.44 0.38 -8.59
C LYS A 63 -9.67 1.67 -8.30
N LEU A 64 -8.53 1.58 -7.62
CA LEU A 64 -7.65 2.72 -7.35
C LEU A 64 -6.69 3.03 -8.50
N GLY A 65 -6.86 2.38 -9.65
CA GLY A 65 -6.08 2.66 -10.87
C GLY A 65 -4.61 2.24 -10.77
N VAL A 66 -4.28 1.33 -9.86
CA VAL A 66 -2.95 0.73 -9.83
C VAL A 66 -2.92 -0.38 -10.87
N ASN A 67 -2.52 0.01 -12.08
CA ASN A 67 -2.41 -0.90 -13.23
C ASN A 67 -1.04 -1.61 -13.31
N SER A 68 -0.17 -1.44 -12.30
CA SER A 68 1.14 -2.11 -12.29
C SER A 68 1.01 -3.44 -11.58
N ASP A 69 1.55 -4.49 -12.20
CA ASP A 69 1.63 -5.84 -11.65
C ASP A 69 2.55 -5.92 -10.42
N LEU A 70 3.36 -4.89 -10.22
CA LEU A 70 4.37 -4.80 -9.19
C LEU A 70 4.19 -3.52 -8.37
N MET A 71 4.25 -3.65 -7.04
CA MET A 71 4.13 -2.53 -6.12
C MET A 71 5.46 -2.24 -5.42
N TYR A 72 5.68 -0.99 -5.01
CA TYR A 72 6.87 -0.61 -4.24
C TYR A 72 7.00 -1.41 -2.92
N ALA A 73 5.89 -1.74 -2.27
CA ALA A 73 5.90 -2.49 -1.02
C ALA A 73 6.05 -4.01 -1.21
N ALA A 74 6.10 -4.49 -2.46
CA ALA A 74 6.21 -5.91 -2.73
C ALA A 74 7.55 -6.47 -2.24
N PRO A 75 7.58 -7.68 -1.67
CA PRO A 75 8.81 -8.42 -1.39
C PRO A 75 9.68 -8.50 -2.64
N LEU A 76 11.00 -8.43 -2.48
CA LEU A 76 11.92 -8.50 -3.62
C LEU A 76 11.74 -9.81 -4.40
N GLN A 77 11.40 -10.91 -3.71
CA GLN A 77 11.05 -12.20 -4.31
C GLN A 77 10.01 -12.10 -5.43
N THR A 78 9.05 -11.17 -5.38
CA THR A 78 7.99 -11.11 -6.39
C THR A 78 8.54 -10.78 -7.78
N LEU A 79 9.76 -10.27 -7.89
CA LEU A 79 10.44 -10.04 -9.17
C LEU A 79 10.73 -11.33 -9.93
N THR A 80 10.86 -12.48 -9.25
CA THR A 80 11.06 -13.78 -9.91
C THR A 80 9.84 -14.22 -10.72
N LEU A 81 8.65 -13.67 -10.42
CA LEU A 81 7.44 -13.89 -11.22
C LEU A 81 7.51 -13.22 -12.60
N HIS A 82 8.47 -12.33 -12.82
CA HIS A 82 8.65 -11.59 -14.08
C HIS A 82 9.78 -12.15 -14.96
N THR A 83 10.63 -13.02 -14.44
CA THR A 83 11.74 -13.57 -15.21
C THR A 83 12.13 -14.94 -14.67
N THR A 84 12.38 -15.88 -15.58
CA THR A 84 12.93 -17.18 -15.20
C THR A 84 14.39 -16.98 -14.74
N ASP A 85 14.84 -17.80 -13.79
CA ASP A 85 16.28 -17.87 -13.43
C ASP A 85 16.85 -16.60 -12.77
N MET A 86 16.04 -15.88 -11.99
CA MET A 86 16.55 -14.82 -11.12
C MET A 86 16.69 -15.34 -9.69
N CYS A 87 17.93 -15.43 -9.22
CA CYS A 87 18.25 -15.74 -7.83
C CYS A 87 18.47 -14.43 -7.06
N LEU A 88 17.65 -14.18 -6.04
CA LEU A 88 17.68 -12.96 -5.23
C LEU A 88 18.20 -13.21 -3.80
N ASP A 89 18.62 -14.43 -3.49
CA ASP A 89 19.05 -14.83 -2.15
C ASP A 89 20.25 -14.03 -1.66
N THR A 90 21.17 -13.66 -2.55
CA THR A 90 22.27 -12.74 -2.20
C THR A 90 21.70 -11.39 -1.77
N TRP A 91 20.80 -10.79 -2.53
CA TRP A 91 20.24 -9.47 -2.25
C TRP A 91 19.52 -9.42 -0.90
N ILE A 92 18.76 -10.47 -0.60
CA ILE A 92 17.98 -10.57 0.63
C ILE A 92 18.87 -10.78 1.85
N ARG A 93 19.90 -11.64 1.73
CA ARG A 93 20.91 -11.81 2.79
C ARG A 93 21.65 -10.51 3.10
N HIS A 94 21.81 -9.65 2.11
CA HIS A 94 22.38 -8.32 2.24
C HIS A 94 21.37 -7.24 2.68
N GLY A 95 20.14 -7.63 3.06
CA GLY A 95 19.15 -6.73 3.65
C GLY A 95 18.16 -6.09 2.66
N ILE A 96 18.24 -6.40 1.37
CA ILE A 96 17.32 -5.89 0.36
C ILE A 96 16.14 -6.86 0.25
N SER A 97 15.13 -6.67 1.11
CA SER A 97 13.96 -7.57 1.18
C SER A 97 12.75 -7.10 0.37
N TYR A 98 12.72 -5.83 -0.06
CA TYR A 98 11.55 -5.20 -0.67
C TYR A 98 11.92 -4.30 -1.83
N VAL A 99 11.01 -4.19 -2.81
CA VAL A 99 11.21 -3.39 -4.04
C VAL A 99 11.49 -1.92 -3.74
N ASN A 100 10.85 -1.31 -2.74
CA ASN A 100 11.07 0.09 -2.38
C ASN A 100 12.51 0.40 -1.95
N THR A 101 13.24 -0.58 -1.43
CA THR A 101 14.64 -0.46 -1.04
C THR A 101 15.54 -0.11 -2.23
N LEU A 102 15.08 -0.40 -3.45
CA LEU A 102 15.79 -0.09 -4.70
C LEU A 102 15.60 1.37 -5.15
N PHE A 103 14.82 2.17 -4.42
CA PHE A 103 14.49 3.54 -4.78
C PHE A 103 15.00 4.55 -3.76
N GLY A 104 15.51 5.68 -4.25
CA GLY A 104 15.94 6.83 -3.45
C GLY A 104 15.56 8.12 -4.17
N ASN A 105 15.08 9.13 -3.44
CA ASN A 105 14.66 10.43 -4.00
C ASN A 105 13.83 10.32 -5.29
N ALA A 106 12.85 9.40 -5.32
CA ALA A 106 11.96 9.15 -6.44
C ALA A 106 12.60 8.51 -7.71
N ALA A 107 13.84 8.01 -7.63
CA ALA A 107 14.50 7.29 -8.73
C ALA A 107 15.06 5.95 -8.27
N ILE A 108 15.38 5.06 -9.23
CA ILE A 108 16.09 3.80 -8.94
C ILE A 108 17.51 4.15 -8.50
N VAL A 109 17.94 3.61 -7.36
CA VAL A 109 19.27 3.84 -6.79
C VAL A 109 20.34 3.20 -7.70
N PRO A 110 21.41 3.92 -8.08
CA PRO A 110 22.50 3.34 -8.87
C PRO A 110 23.16 2.15 -8.17
N PHE A 111 23.61 1.15 -8.94
CA PHE A 111 24.26 -0.05 -8.39
C PHE A 111 25.47 0.26 -7.47
N PRO A 112 26.38 1.21 -7.79
CA PRO A 112 27.49 1.52 -6.89
C PRO A 112 27.03 1.98 -5.49
N VAL A 113 25.89 2.69 -5.42
CA VAL A 113 25.31 3.14 -4.16
C VAL A 113 24.71 1.95 -3.41
N LEU A 114 23.93 1.09 -4.07
CA LEU A 114 23.39 -0.14 -3.46
C LEU A 114 24.52 -1.06 -2.97
N GLN A 115 25.59 -1.18 -3.75
CA GLN A 115 26.77 -1.95 -3.38
C GLN A 115 27.44 -1.40 -2.12
N GLN A 116 27.60 -0.08 -2.00
CA GLN A 116 28.16 0.52 -0.79
C GLN A 116 27.22 0.40 0.41
N THR A 117 25.92 0.62 0.22
CA THR A 117 24.92 0.61 1.31
C THR A 117 24.65 -0.79 1.85
N PHE A 118 24.53 -1.78 0.97
CA PHE A 118 24.14 -3.15 1.32
C PHE A 118 25.29 -4.15 1.16
N THR A 119 26.52 -3.68 0.96
CA THR A 119 27.72 -4.52 0.77
C THR A 119 27.58 -5.58 -0.34
N LEU A 120 26.83 -5.28 -1.41
CA LEU A 120 26.57 -6.24 -2.49
C LEU A 120 27.86 -6.61 -3.26
N PRO A 121 28.07 -7.89 -3.59
CA PRO A 121 29.17 -8.31 -4.45
C PRO A 121 29.09 -7.70 -5.86
N SER A 122 30.24 -7.33 -6.46
CA SER A 122 30.27 -6.75 -7.82
C SER A 122 29.68 -7.64 -8.90
N ARG A 123 29.70 -8.97 -8.69
CA ARG A 123 29.07 -9.96 -9.58
C ARG A 123 27.55 -9.79 -9.72
N GLU A 124 26.90 -9.08 -8.79
CA GLU A 124 25.46 -8.83 -8.81
C GLU A 124 25.04 -7.71 -9.76
N LEU A 125 25.98 -7.07 -10.46
CA LEU A 125 25.68 -6.00 -11.42
C LEU A 125 24.70 -6.46 -12.51
N PHE A 126 24.87 -7.69 -13.03
CA PHE A 126 23.98 -8.21 -14.05
C PHE A 126 22.56 -8.44 -13.51
N THR A 127 22.44 -8.98 -12.29
CA THR A 127 21.16 -9.12 -11.58
C THR A 127 20.49 -7.76 -11.42
N TYR A 128 21.23 -6.74 -11.01
CA TYR A 128 20.73 -5.36 -10.90
C TYR A 128 20.19 -4.83 -12.23
N LEU A 129 20.90 -5.03 -13.34
CA LEU A 129 20.45 -4.57 -14.66
C LEU A 129 19.14 -5.25 -15.08
N ARG A 130 18.99 -6.56 -14.80
CA ARG A 130 17.74 -7.29 -15.02
C ARG A 130 16.61 -6.73 -14.17
N ILE A 131 16.84 -6.49 -12.87
CA ILE A 131 15.85 -5.88 -11.97
C ILE A 131 15.45 -4.49 -12.50
N LYS A 132 16.42 -3.66 -12.87
CA LYS A 132 16.17 -2.32 -13.42
C LYS A 132 15.30 -2.38 -14.68
N ASN A 133 15.56 -3.34 -15.58
CA ASN A 133 14.74 -3.56 -16.76
C ASN A 133 13.28 -3.92 -16.40
N ILE A 134 13.08 -4.86 -15.47
CA ILE A 134 11.75 -5.25 -14.98
C ILE A 134 11.02 -4.03 -14.39
N LEU A 135 11.67 -3.25 -13.53
CA LEU A 135 11.07 -2.05 -12.94
C LEU A 135 10.67 -1.00 -14.00
N HIS A 136 11.46 -0.89 -15.07
CA HIS A 136 11.15 -0.01 -16.18
C HIS A 136 9.90 -0.47 -16.94
N GLU A 137 9.85 -1.75 -17.33
CA GLU A 137 8.68 -2.38 -18.00
C GLU A 137 7.40 -2.26 -17.17
N GLN A 138 7.51 -2.40 -15.85
CA GLN A 138 6.39 -2.25 -14.91
C GLN A 138 6.02 -0.79 -14.59
N LYS A 139 6.66 0.19 -15.25
CA LYS A 139 6.43 1.64 -15.08
C LYS A 139 6.66 2.15 -13.66
N LEU A 140 7.46 1.44 -12.86
CA LEU A 140 7.83 1.82 -11.49
C LEU A 140 8.99 2.83 -11.42
N HIS A 141 9.55 3.23 -12.55
CA HIS A 141 10.71 4.13 -12.61
C HIS A 141 10.38 5.61 -12.34
N THR A 142 9.11 6.01 -12.33
CA THR A 142 8.69 7.42 -12.30
C THR A 142 8.68 8.05 -10.91
N GLY A 143 8.90 7.27 -9.84
CA GLY A 143 8.90 7.74 -8.46
C GLY A 143 7.55 8.28 -7.95
N ARG A 144 6.53 8.32 -8.80
CA ARG A 144 5.17 8.70 -8.42
C ARG A 144 4.53 7.56 -7.64
N ILE A 145 4.44 7.73 -6.33
CA ILE A 145 3.82 6.76 -5.44
C ILE A 145 2.31 7.03 -5.40
N SER A 146 1.51 6.12 -5.96
CA SER A 146 0.05 6.18 -5.89
C SER A 146 -0.42 6.15 -4.41
N PRO A 147 -1.62 6.67 -4.10
CA PRO A 147 -2.17 6.57 -2.75
C PRO A 147 -2.22 5.13 -2.23
N MET A 148 -2.55 4.18 -3.10
CA MET A 148 -2.55 2.75 -2.77
C MET A 148 -1.12 2.24 -2.53
N SER A 149 -0.12 2.65 -3.31
CA SER A 149 1.27 2.29 -3.05
C SER A 149 1.77 2.86 -1.71
N ARG A 150 1.32 4.07 -1.30
CA ARG A 150 1.61 4.60 0.05
C ARG A 150 0.96 3.77 1.13
N PHE A 151 -0.30 3.37 0.94
CA PHE A 151 -0.98 2.47 1.86
C PHE A 151 -0.26 1.13 1.97
N ALA A 152 0.10 0.55 0.84
CA ALA A 152 0.85 -0.68 0.73
C ALA A 152 2.17 -0.61 1.51
N LEU A 153 2.91 0.50 1.39
CA LEU A 153 4.13 0.75 2.16
C LEU A 153 3.86 0.82 3.68
N LYS A 154 2.71 1.36 4.12
CA LYS A 154 2.31 1.33 5.55
C LYS A 154 2.06 -0.10 6.06
N CYS A 155 1.74 -1.03 5.16
CA CYS A 155 1.52 -2.44 5.43
C CYS A 155 2.80 -3.29 5.36
N GLN A 156 3.85 -2.79 4.72
CA GLN A 156 5.11 -3.50 4.53
C GLN A 156 5.66 -4.05 5.85
N GLY A 157 6.05 -5.32 5.87
CA GLY A 157 6.59 -6.00 7.04
C GLY A 157 5.58 -6.32 8.16
N LYS A 158 4.38 -5.74 8.12
CA LYS A 158 3.27 -6.03 9.07
C LYS A 158 2.36 -7.16 8.59
N LEU A 159 2.55 -7.60 7.36
CA LEU A 159 1.82 -8.73 6.76
C LEU A 159 2.47 -10.07 7.06
N LYS A 160 3.47 -10.10 7.95
CA LYS A 160 4.11 -11.31 8.43
C LYS A 160 3.43 -11.74 9.73
N GLY A 161 2.78 -12.91 9.70
CA GLY A 161 2.21 -13.57 10.88
C GLY A 161 0.70 -13.38 11.09
N ILE A 162 0.25 -13.82 12.27
CA ILE A 162 -1.15 -14.14 12.69
C ILE A 162 -2.12 -12.93 12.68
N LYS A 163 -1.70 -11.74 12.23
CA LYS A 163 -2.55 -10.53 12.21
C LYS A 163 -2.49 -9.79 10.89
N ALA A 164 -1.90 -10.39 9.85
CA ALA A 164 -1.71 -9.74 8.56
C ALA A 164 -3.05 -9.34 7.93
N LEU A 165 -4.02 -10.26 7.93
CA LEU A 165 -5.34 -10.03 7.35
C LEU A 165 -6.13 -9.00 8.13
N SER A 166 -6.13 -9.08 9.46
CA SER A 166 -6.79 -8.11 10.34
C SER A 166 -6.17 -6.73 10.21
N PHE A 167 -4.85 -6.65 10.06
CA PHE A 167 -4.15 -5.39 9.80
C PHE A 167 -4.57 -4.79 8.45
N CYS A 168 -4.57 -5.59 7.38
CA CYS A 168 -5.07 -5.16 6.07
C CYS A 168 -6.51 -4.64 6.15
N TYR A 169 -7.40 -5.42 6.77
CA TYR A 169 -8.81 -5.06 6.92
C TYR A 169 -8.98 -3.75 7.70
N THR A 170 -8.35 -3.65 8.87
CA THR A 170 -8.40 -2.44 9.73
C THR A 170 -7.86 -1.23 8.98
N SER A 171 -6.74 -1.40 8.28
CA SER A 171 -6.12 -0.33 7.51
C SER A 171 -7.00 0.07 6.31
N LEU A 172 -7.67 -0.86 5.65
CA LEU A 172 -8.65 -0.58 4.59
C LEU A 172 -9.89 0.15 5.13
N MET A 173 -10.38 -0.21 6.32
CA MET A 173 -11.49 0.50 6.97
C MET A 173 -11.11 1.94 7.32
N HIS A 174 -9.88 2.16 7.80
CA HIS A 174 -9.35 3.50 8.06
C HIS A 174 -8.90 4.25 6.80
N LEU A 175 -8.85 3.61 5.63
CA LEU A 175 -8.60 4.32 4.38
C LEU A 175 -9.73 5.31 4.04
N GLY A 176 -10.93 5.06 4.59
CA GLY A 176 -12.11 5.91 4.49
C GLY A 176 -12.13 7.09 5.46
N ASP A 177 -11.28 7.08 6.50
CA ASP A 177 -11.03 8.24 7.35
C ASP A 177 -10.19 9.22 6.55
N LYS A 178 -10.89 10.05 5.77
CA LYS A 178 -10.34 10.98 4.78
C LYS A 178 -9.17 11.74 5.38
N GLU A 179 -7.95 11.34 5.01
CA GLU A 179 -6.84 12.28 5.03
C GLU A 179 -7.29 13.49 4.20
N LEU A 180 -7.46 14.64 4.85
CA LEU A 180 -7.89 15.89 4.21
C LEU A 180 -7.13 16.05 2.88
N PRO A 181 -7.82 16.22 1.74
CA PRO A 181 -7.19 16.48 0.46
C PRO A 181 -6.08 17.53 0.59
N PRO A 182 -4.98 17.43 -0.19
CA PRO A 182 -3.84 18.32 -0.04
C PRO A 182 -4.19 19.81 -0.07
N TYR A 183 -5.18 20.20 -0.88
CA TYR A 183 -5.67 21.57 -0.92
C TYR A 183 -6.34 21.99 0.38
N MET A 184 -7.14 21.12 1.02
CA MET A 184 -7.79 21.43 2.30
C MET A 184 -6.76 21.69 3.40
N ARG A 185 -5.66 20.91 3.44
CA ARG A 185 -4.55 21.16 4.36
C ARG A 185 -3.83 22.48 4.07
N LEU A 186 -3.70 22.85 2.78
CA LEU A 186 -3.13 24.14 2.39
C LEU A 186 -4.02 25.29 2.89
N TRP A 187 -5.34 25.19 2.70
CA TRP A 187 -6.30 26.16 3.21
C TRP A 187 -6.29 26.28 4.74
N GLU A 188 -6.25 25.16 5.47
CA GLU A 188 -6.14 25.19 6.94
C GLU A 188 -4.86 25.88 7.41
N LYS A 189 -3.75 25.67 6.68
CA LYS A 189 -2.47 26.30 6.96
C LYS A 189 -2.51 27.80 6.66
N ASP A 190 -3.03 28.19 5.50
CA ASP A 190 -3.09 29.59 5.05
C ASP A 190 -4.03 30.42 5.92
N LEU A 191 -5.15 29.82 6.36
CA LEU A 191 -6.12 30.46 7.25
C LEU A 191 -5.76 30.32 8.73
N ASN A 192 -4.75 29.50 9.06
CA ASN A 192 -4.35 29.15 10.43
C ASN A 192 -5.52 28.69 11.32
N ILE A 193 -6.46 27.93 10.75
CA ILE A 193 -7.61 27.35 11.45
C ILE A 193 -7.74 25.87 11.10
N LYS A 194 -8.15 25.04 12.06
CA LYS A 194 -8.55 23.66 11.80
C LYS A 194 -10.02 23.63 11.39
N ILE A 195 -10.32 23.08 10.22
CA ILE A 195 -11.67 23.01 9.67
C ILE A 195 -12.14 21.56 9.72
N HIS A 196 -13.20 21.29 10.48
CA HIS A 196 -13.73 19.93 10.61
C HIS A 196 -14.20 19.37 9.26
N GLN A 197 -14.02 18.06 9.04
CA GLN A 197 -14.42 17.36 7.82
C GLN A 197 -15.88 17.61 7.40
N ASN A 198 -16.81 17.73 8.35
CA ASN A 198 -18.22 18.03 8.09
C ASN A 198 -18.39 19.43 7.48
N THR A 199 -17.64 20.42 7.96
CA THR A 199 -17.64 21.78 7.42
C THR A 199 -17.14 21.81 5.97
N TRP A 200 -16.09 21.05 5.68
CA TRP A 200 -15.58 20.88 4.31
C TRP A 200 -16.62 20.24 3.38
N GLN A 201 -17.32 19.20 3.85
CA GLN A 201 -18.38 18.57 3.07
C GLN A 201 -19.53 19.53 2.77
N LEU A 202 -19.99 20.29 3.78
CA LEU A 202 -21.03 21.31 3.60
C LEU A 202 -20.61 22.41 2.61
N ALA A 203 -19.35 22.85 2.66
CA ALA A 203 -18.82 23.82 1.71
C ALA A 203 -18.81 23.28 0.27
N LEU A 204 -18.34 22.04 0.07
CA LEU A 204 -18.33 21.39 -1.25
C LEU A 204 -19.73 21.14 -1.79
N GLU A 205 -20.70 20.80 -0.94
CA GLU A 205 -22.10 20.62 -1.33
C GLU A 205 -22.74 21.94 -1.78
N ARG A 206 -22.37 23.07 -1.17
CA ARG A 206 -22.83 24.40 -1.61
C ARG A 206 -22.29 24.78 -2.99
N VAL A 207 -21.05 24.40 -3.30
CA VAL A 207 -20.44 24.64 -4.63
C VAL A 207 -21.05 23.74 -5.71
N LYS A 208 -21.45 22.52 -5.36
CA LYS A 208 -22.09 21.58 -6.29
C LYS A 208 -23.54 21.93 -6.64
N LYS A 209 -24.22 22.74 -5.82
CA LYS A 209 -25.49 23.31 -6.23
C LYS A 209 -25.18 24.29 -7.36
N PRO A 210 -25.68 24.06 -8.59
CA PRO A 210 -25.49 25.01 -9.67
C PRO A 210 -26.00 26.35 -9.16
N HIS A 211 -25.15 27.38 -9.20
CA HIS A 211 -25.56 28.73 -8.83
C HIS A 211 -26.85 29.03 -9.60
N THR A 212 -27.96 29.13 -8.86
CA THR A 212 -29.15 29.80 -9.33
C THR A 212 -28.66 31.15 -9.82
N VAL A 213 -28.71 31.33 -11.14
CA VAL A 213 -28.24 32.53 -11.82
C VAL A 213 -28.82 33.71 -11.07
N TRP A 214 -27.97 34.54 -10.46
CA TRP A 214 -28.41 35.78 -9.85
C TRP A 214 -29.16 36.55 -10.93
N PRO A 215 -30.43 36.92 -10.72
CA PRO A 215 -31.15 37.71 -11.70
C PRO A 215 -30.36 38.99 -11.88
N ILE A 216 -29.80 39.16 -13.08
CA ILE A 216 -29.20 40.42 -13.50
C ILE A 216 -30.37 41.38 -13.59
N GLU A 217 -30.60 42.16 -12.53
CA GLU A 217 -31.51 43.29 -12.58
C GLU A 217 -31.00 44.21 -13.68
N LYS A 218 -31.68 44.18 -14.83
CA LYS A 218 -31.49 45.16 -15.89
C LYS A 218 -31.86 46.52 -15.29
N ARG A 219 -30.85 47.27 -14.86
CA ARG A 219 -31.01 48.69 -14.55
C ARG A 219 -31.43 49.39 -15.84
N SER A 220 -32.70 49.79 -15.89
CA SER A 220 -33.22 50.73 -16.87
C SER A 220 -32.40 52.02 -16.75
N VAL A 221 -31.69 52.36 -17.82
CA VAL A 221 -31.06 53.68 -17.98
C VAL A 221 -32.19 54.64 -18.36
N ASN A 222 -32.49 55.60 -17.49
CA ASN A 222 -33.22 56.81 -17.82
C ASN A 222 -32.24 57.89 -18.26
#